data_AF-A0A255Z038-F1
#
_entry.id   AF-A0A255Z038-F1
#
_cell.length_a   1.000
_cell.length_b   1.000
_cell.length_c   1.000
_cell.angle_alpha   90.00
_cell.angle_beta   90.00
_cell.angle_gamma   90.00
#
_symmetry.space_group_name_H-M   'P 1'
#
loop_
_entity.id
_entity.type
_entity.pdbx_description
1 polymer ?
#
loop_
_entity_poly.entity_id
_entity_poly.type
_entity_poly.pdbx_seq_one_letter_code
_entity_poly.pdbx_strand_id
1 'polypeptide(L)'
;MDKKITIAIDGFSSTGKSTLAKQLARTLGYVYVDTGAMYRSVTYFAMQQGLISREHFDKLSLIERLSEISLQFLFNPNLGYAEIYLNEVNVEAEIRTLDVSNLVSRVAEVSEVRARLVEQQKHMGDHKAIVMDGRDIGTVVFPDAELKLFMTASPETRAQRRFEELTAKGQQVTYDEVLKNVQERDYIDSHREDSPLVKADDAIEIDNSHLTIEEQFEKVMLLVQEAAQL
;
A
#
# COMPACT_ATOMS: atom_id res chain seq x y z
N MET A 1 -11.73 -17.81 -22.03
CA MET A 1 -11.63 -16.50 -21.34
C MET A 1 -11.09 -16.82 -19.98
N ASP A 2 -9.88 -16.39 -19.68
CA ASP A 2 -9.24 -16.69 -18.40
C ASP A 2 -10.06 -16.08 -17.27
N LYS A 3 -10.18 -16.82 -16.16
CA LYS A 3 -11.00 -16.44 -15.00
C LYS A 3 -10.51 -15.10 -14.46
N LYS A 4 -11.43 -14.17 -14.18
CA LYS A 4 -11.11 -12.93 -13.47
C LYS A 4 -10.87 -13.25 -12.00
N ILE A 5 -9.66 -13.00 -11.52
CA ILE A 5 -9.26 -13.27 -10.14
C ILE A 5 -8.98 -12.00 -9.34
N THR A 6 -8.89 -12.15 -8.04
CA THR A 6 -8.40 -11.14 -7.09
C THR A 6 -6.96 -11.48 -6.73
N ILE A 7 -6.05 -10.53 -6.93
CA ILE A 7 -4.64 -10.67 -6.58
C ILE A 7 -4.32 -9.75 -5.41
N ALA A 8 -4.01 -10.34 -4.26
CA ALA A 8 -3.59 -9.64 -3.05
C ALA A 8 -2.06 -9.61 -2.97
N ILE A 9 -1.48 -8.43 -2.77
CA ILE A 9 -0.02 -8.26 -2.63
C ILE A 9 0.31 -7.53 -1.33
N ASP A 10 0.70 -8.30 -0.32
CA ASP A 10 1.12 -7.79 0.98
C ASP A 10 2.64 -7.73 1.11
N GLY A 11 3.10 -7.06 2.16
CA GLY A 11 4.52 -7.03 2.50
C GLY A 11 5.02 -5.65 2.91
N PHE A 12 6.28 -5.61 3.35
CA PHE A 12 6.90 -4.43 3.94
C PHE A 12 6.97 -3.23 3.00
N SER A 13 7.14 -2.03 3.55
CA SER A 13 7.28 -0.82 2.73
C SER A 13 8.51 -0.88 1.83
N SER A 14 8.43 -0.32 0.62
CA SER A 14 9.56 -0.22 -0.32
C SER A 14 10.14 -1.55 -0.85
N THR A 15 9.35 -2.65 -0.82
CA THR A 15 9.73 -3.96 -1.39
C THR A 15 9.50 -4.10 -2.90
N GLY A 16 8.85 -3.13 -3.55
CA GLY A 16 8.50 -3.20 -4.99
C GLY A 16 7.05 -3.59 -5.30
N LYS A 17 6.20 -3.79 -4.28
CA LYS A 17 4.77 -4.16 -4.43
C LYS A 17 4.02 -3.33 -5.45
N SER A 18 4.03 -2.01 -5.29
CA SER A 18 3.25 -1.12 -6.15
C SER A 18 3.74 -1.15 -7.60
N THR A 19 5.03 -1.38 -7.84
CA THR A 19 5.58 -1.57 -9.19
C THR A 19 5.04 -2.85 -9.81
N LEU A 20 5.17 -3.98 -9.10
CA LEU A 20 4.64 -5.27 -9.54
C LEU A 20 3.12 -5.21 -9.77
N ALA A 21 2.38 -4.65 -8.82
CA ALA A 21 0.92 -4.53 -8.86
C ALA A 21 0.45 -3.75 -10.09
N LYS A 22 1.10 -2.62 -10.41
CA LYS A 22 0.83 -1.83 -11.61
C LYS A 22 1.12 -2.61 -12.88
N GLN A 23 2.24 -3.34 -12.94
CA GLN A 23 2.59 -4.16 -14.11
C GLN A 23 1.60 -5.29 -14.33
N LEU A 24 1.18 -5.98 -13.26
CA LEU A 24 0.16 -7.03 -13.32
C LEU A 24 -1.18 -6.46 -13.78
N ALA A 25 -1.64 -5.38 -13.15
CA ALA A 25 -2.92 -4.75 -13.48
C ALA A 25 -2.96 -4.31 -14.95
N ARG A 26 -1.89 -3.67 -15.43
CA ARG A 26 -1.78 -3.26 -16.84
C ARG A 26 -1.79 -4.45 -17.80
N THR A 27 -1.04 -5.51 -17.50
CA THR A 27 -0.93 -6.70 -18.35
C THR A 27 -2.24 -7.48 -18.42
N LEU A 28 -2.95 -7.58 -17.29
CA LEU A 28 -4.20 -8.34 -17.18
C LEU A 28 -5.45 -7.53 -17.54
N GLY A 29 -5.32 -6.20 -17.68
CA GLY A 29 -6.47 -5.29 -17.80
C GLY A 29 -7.30 -5.22 -16.52
N TYR A 30 -6.66 -5.38 -15.35
CA TYR A 30 -7.29 -5.36 -14.04
C TYR A 30 -7.23 -3.96 -13.43
N VAL A 31 -8.09 -3.71 -12.44
CA VAL A 31 -8.03 -2.51 -11.60
C VAL A 31 -6.85 -2.62 -10.65
N TYR A 32 -6.07 -1.55 -10.52
CA TYR A 32 -5.02 -1.43 -9.51
C TYR A 32 -5.50 -0.57 -8.34
N VAL A 33 -5.27 -1.01 -7.10
CA VAL A 33 -5.55 -0.22 -5.89
C VAL A 33 -4.34 -0.19 -4.95
N ASP A 34 -3.82 1.01 -4.68
CA ASP A 34 -2.79 1.30 -3.68
C ASP A 34 -3.44 1.61 -2.32
N THR A 35 -3.61 0.60 -1.47
CA THR A 35 -4.22 0.83 -0.15
C THR A 35 -3.33 1.69 0.75
N GLY A 36 -2.01 1.68 0.53
CA GLY A 36 -1.07 2.54 1.23
C GLY A 36 -1.37 4.02 0.98
N ALA A 37 -1.74 4.38 -0.26
CA ALA A 37 -2.16 5.74 -0.61
C ALA A 37 -3.41 6.17 0.17
N MET A 38 -4.34 5.26 0.45
CA MET A 38 -5.55 5.56 1.25
C MET A 38 -5.18 5.98 2.68
N TYR A 39 -4.39 5.16 3.38
CA TYR A 39 -3.93 5.48 4.75
C TYR A 39 -3.09 6.76 4.79
N ARG A 40 -2.22 6.96 3.77
CA ARG A 40 -1.43 8.19 3.66
C ARG A 40 -2.31 9.42 3.39
N SER A 41 -3.42 9.28 2.68
CA SER A 41 -4.38 10.37 2.44
C SER A 41 -5.12 10.76 3.72
N VAL A 42 -5.55 9.79 4.53
CA VAL A 42 -6.11 10.06 5.87
C VAL A 42 -5.06 10.73 6.76
N THR A 43 -3.81 10.27 6.69
CA THR A 43 -2.70 10.90 7.44
C THR A 43 -2.47 12.34 7.00
N TYR A 44 -2.46 12.60 5.69
CA TYR A 44 -2.30 13.93 5.15
C TYR A 44 -3.46 14.85 5.53
N PHE A 45 -4.70 14.36 5.48
CA PHE A 45 -5.86 15.08 6.02
C PHE A 45 -5.64 15.45 7.49
N ALA A 46 -5.27 14.49 8.34
CA ALA A 46 -5.02 14.73 9.76
C ALA A 46 -3.91 15.78 9.97
N MET A 47 -2.86 15.78 9.15
CA MET A 47 -1.80 16.79 9.19
C MET A 47 -2.33 18.19 8.82
N GLN A 48 -3.10 18.30 7.73
CA GLN A 48 -3.70 19.57 7.30
C GLN A 48 -4.65 20.16 8.35
N GLN A 49 -5.33 19.29 9.09
CA GLN A 49 -6.24 19.67 10.17
C GLN A 49 -5.55 19.90 11.51
N GLY A 50 -4.22 19.76 11.59
CA GLY A 50 -3.45 19.92 12.83
C GLY A 50 -3.69 18.82 13.87
N LEU A 51 -4.29 17.70 13.47
CA LEU A 51 -4.65 16.58 14.34
C LEU A 51 -3.48 15.64 14.62
N ILE A 52 -2.43 15.66 13.79
CA ILE A 52 -1.25 14.82 13.98
C ILE A 52 0.03 15.57 13.60
N SER A 53 1.06 15.38 14.42
CA SER A 53 2.43 15.81 14.19
C SER A 53 3.40 14.77 14.76
N ARG A 54 4.71 15.03 14.72
CA ARG A 54 5.70 14.14 15.37
C ARG A 54 5.50 14.05 16.89
N GLU A 55 5.00 15.11 17.51
CA GLU A 55 4.88 15.23 18.97
C GLU A 55 3.46 14.98 19.50
N HIS A 56 2.46 15.09 18.62
CA HIS A 56 1.06 15.06 19.01
C HIS A 56 0.23 14.17 18.08
N PHE A 57 -0.85 13.57 18.62
CA PHE A 57 -1.87 12.92 17.82
C PHE A 57 -3.22 12.93 18.56
N ASP A 58 -4.16 13.73 18.07
CA ASP A 58 -5.56 13.74 18.51
C ASP A 58 -6.38 12.70 17.73
N LYS A 59 -6.35 11.46 18.25
CA LYS A 59 -7.06 10.32 17.66
C LYS A 59 -8.58 10.54 17.65
N LEU A 60 -9.14 11.09 18.74
CA LEU A 60 -10.59 11.22 18.89
C LEU A 60 -11.15 12.21 17.88
N SER A 61 -10.52 13.37 17.73
CA SER A 61 -10.91 14.35 16.71
C SER A 61 -10.74 13.82 15.29
N LEU A 62 -9.74 12.98 15.02
CA LEU A 62 -9.62 12.31 13.72
C LEU A 62 -10.81 11.38 13.45
N ILE A 63 -11.19 10.57 14.45
CA ILE A 63 -12.31 9.62 14.35
C ILE A 63 -13.63 10.37 14.08
N GLU A 64 -13.91 11.43 14.84
CA GLU A 64 -15.11 12.25 14.68
C GLU A 64 -15.23 12.87 13.28
N ARG A 65 -14.10 13.11 12.62
CA ARG A 65 -14.01 13.75 11.30
C ARG A 65 -13.82 12.77 10.15
N LEU A 66 -13.82 11.46 10.40
CA LEU A 66 -13.68 10.45 9.33
C LEU A 66 -14.76 10.56 8.25
N SER A 67 -15.96 11.02 8.60
CA SER A 67 -17.04 11.26 7.64
C SER A 67 -16.75 12.40 6.66
N GLU A 68 -15.83 13.31 6.99
CA GLU A 68 -15.38 14.40 6.10
C GLU A 68 -14.37 13.92 5.05
N ILE A 69 -13.91 12.67 5.14
CA ILE A 69 -12.90 12.11 4.24
C ILE A 69 -13.58 11.28 3.16
N SER A 70 -13.44 11.76 1.91
CA SER A 70 -13.77 11.05 0.68
C SER A 70 -12.47 10.72 -0.08
N LEU A 71 -12.25 9.43 -0.34
CA LEU A 71 -11.11 8.93 -1.10
C LEU A 71 -11.62 8.33 -2.41
N GLN A 72 -11.04 8.76 -3.53
CA GLN A 72 -11.41 8.26 -4.85
C GLN A 72 -10.16 7.96 -5.68
N PHE A 73 -10.15 6.81 -6.34
CA PHE A 73 -9.14 6.47 -7.34
C PHE A 73 -9.68 6.81 -8.72
N LEU A 74 -9.08 7.80 -9.39
CA LEU A 74 -9.48 8.25 -10.71
C LEU A 74 -8.43 7.86 -11.74
N PHE A 75 -8.84 7.14 -12.80
CA PHE A 75 -7.92 6.69 -13.84
C PHE A 75 -7.32 7.87 -14.61
N ASN A 76 -5.98 7.95 -14.65
CA ASN A 76 -5.27 8.93 -15.45
C ASN A 76 -4.77 8.26 -16.75
N PRO A 77 -5.33 8.60 -17.92
CA PRO A 77 -4.95 7.97 -19.19
C PRO A 77 -3.51 8.27 -19.61
N ASN A 78 -2.92 9.37 -19.14
CA ASN A 78 -1.54 9.74 -19.46
C ASN A 78 -0.54 8.89 -18.67
N LEU A 79 -0.90 8.49 -17.45
CA LEU A 79 -0.07 7.66 -16.58
C LEU A 79 -0.36 6.16 -16.75
N GLY A 80 -1.56 5.81 -17.22
CA GLY A 80 -2.01 4.43 -17.41
C GLY A 80 -2.41 3.72 -16.12
N TYR A 81 -2.64 4.46 -15.03
CA TYR A 81 -3.11 3.94 -13.75
C TYR A 81 -3.95 5.01 -13.01
N ALA A 82 -4.64 4.58 -11.95
CA ALA A 82 -5.45 5.49 -11.14
C ALA A 82 -4.63 6.27 -10.12
N GLU A 83 -4.97 7.55 -9.98
CA GLU A 83 -4.43 8.46 -8.96
C GLU A 83 -5.45 8.66 -7.84
N ILE A 84 -4.97 8.86 -6.62
CA ILE A 84 -5.82 9.09 -5.47
C ILE A 84 -6.17 10.58 -5.30
N TYR A 85 -7.45 10.80 -5.03
CA TYR A 85 -8.02 12.10 -4.71
C TYR A 85 -8.58 12.06 -3.29
N LEU A 86 -8.19 13.05 -2.49
CA LEU A 86 -8.72 13.33 -1.16
C LEU A 86 -9.64 14.54 -1.28
N ASN A 87 -10.93 14.37 -1.00
CA ASN A 87 -11.92 15.45 -1.06
C ASN A 87 -11.85 16.22 -2.40
N GLU A 88 -11.87 15.46 -3.51
CA GLU A 88 -11.81 15.98 -4.89
C GLU A 88 -10.47 16.61 -5.30
N VAL A 89 -9.46 16.62 -4.43
CA VAL A 89 -8.12 17.15 -4.71
C VAL A 89 -7.14 15.99 -4.94
N ASN A 90 -6.39 16.02 -6.04
CA ASN A 90 -5.29 15.08 -6.27
C ASN A 90 -4.21 15.31 -5.20
N VAL A 91 -3.84 14.26 -4.46
CA VAL A 91 -2.85 14.36 -3.38
C VAL A 91 -1.65 13.42 -3.58
N GLU A 92 -1.44 12.91 -4.80
CA GLU A 92 -0.42 11.91 -5.12
C GLU A 92 1.00 12.36 -4.74
N ALA A 93 1.32 13.66 -4.88
CA ALA A 93 2.64 14.19 -4.56
C ALA A 93 2.83 14.32 -3.04
N GLU A 94 1.84 14.87 -2.36
CA GLU A 94 1.84 15.26 -0.96
C GLU A 94 1.95 14.03 -0.05
N ILE A 95 1.19 12.97 -0.36
CA ILE A 95 1.13 11.76 0.45
C ILE A 95 2.41 10.92 0.40
N ARG A 96 3.31 11.20 -0.54
CA ARG A 96 4.57 10.46 -0.75
C ARG A 96 5.79 11.13 -0.14
N THR A 97 5.61 12.21 0.60
CA THR A 97 6.66 12.87 1.39
C THR A 97 7.16 12.00 2.54
N LEU A 98 8.36 12.29 3.05
CA LEU A 98 8.88 11.63 4.24
C LEU A 98 8.04 11.99 5.48
N ASP A 99 7.50 13.20 5.58
CA ASP A 99 6.68 13.62 6.72
C ASP A 99 5.40 12.81 6.85
N VAL A 100 4.66 12.59 5.76
CA VAL A 100 3.50 11.68 5.78
C VAL A 100 3.95 10.24 6.10
N SER A 101 5.09 9.81 5.56
CA SER A 101 5.65 8.47 5.83
C SER A 101 6.00 8.25 7.30
N ASN A 102 6.41 9.29 8.03
CA ASN A 102 6.71 9.21 9.46
C ASN A 102 5.47 9.08 10.34
N LEU A 103 4.30 9.47 9.83
CA LEU A 103 3.07 9.54 10.63
C LEU A 103 2.04 8.46 10.26
N VAL A 104 2.13 7.89 9.05
CA VAL A 104 1.10 6.99 8.52
C VAL A 104 0.88 5.73 9.35
N SER A 105 1.93 5.14 9.92
CA SER A 105 1.77 3.93 10.74
C SER A 105 0.97 4.20 12.02
N ARG A 106 1.11 5.39 12.63
CA ARG A 106 0.31 5.80 13.81
C ARG A 106 -1.18 5.94 13.47
N VAL A 107 -1.49 6.47 12.29
CA VAL A 107 -2.87 6.59 11.80
C VAL A 107 -3.44 5.20 11.46
N ALA A 108 -2.62 4.33 10.88
CA ALA A 108 -3.01 2.97 10.53
C ALA A 108 -3.21 2.03 11.75
N GLU A 109 -2.77 2.42 12.95
CA GLU A 109 -3.08 1.75 14.22
C GLU A 109 -4.47 2.08 14.78
N VAL A 110 -5.16 3.11 14.26
CA VAL A 110 -6.49 3.51 14.76
C VAL A 110 -7.56 2.61 14.14
N SER A 111 -8.18 1.75 14.95
CA SER A 111 -9.15 0.74 14.48
C SER A 111 -10.33 1.33 13.71
N GLU A 112 -10.85 2.49 14.09
CA GLU A 112 -11.96 3.13 13.38
C GLU A 112 -11.55 3.62 11.97
N VAL A 113 -10.30 4.10 11.83
CA VAL A 113 -9.73 4.43 10.51
C VAL A 113 -9.64 3.15 9.68
N ARG A 114 -9.10 2.07 10.26
CA ARG A 114 -8.97 0.78 9.57
C ARG A 114 -10.32 0.23 9.13
N ALA A 115 -11.29 0.17 10.03
CA ALA A 115 -12.63 -0.36 9.76
C ALA A 115 -13.25 0.34 8.54
N ARG A 116 -13.19 1.68 8.50
CA ARG A 116 -13.69 2.47 7.37
C ARG A 116 -12.94 2.18 6.06
N LEU A 117 -11.61 2.12 6.10
CA LEU A 117 -10.82 1.91 4.88
C LEU A 117 -10.91 0.47 4.37
N VAL A 118 -10.95 -0.53 5.26
CA VAL A 118 -11.13 -1.94 4.90
C VAL A 118 -12.50 -2.18 4.28
N GLU A 119 -13.56 -1.55 4.80
CA GLU A 119 -14.89 -1.60 4.19
C GLU A 119 -14.85 -1.08 2.74
N GLN A 120 -14.24 0.08 2.51
CA GLN A 120 -14.07 0.63 1.16
C GLN A 120 -13.24 -0.28 0.25
N GLN A 121 -12.15 -0.86 0.77
CA GLN A 121 -11.28 -1.77 0.01
C GLN A 121 -12.03 -3.04 -0.42
N LYS A 122 -12.85 -3.62 0.47
CA LYS A 122 -13.68 -4.78 0.13
C LYS A 122 -14.62 -4.49 -1.02
N HIS A 123 -15.32 -3.35 -0.97
CA HIS A 123 -16.20 -2.92 -2.06
C HIS A 123 -15.49 -2.74 -3.40
N MET A 124 -14.23 -2.30 -3.41
CA MET A 124 -13.45 -2.21 -4.65
C MET A 124 -13.20 -3.58 -5.30
N GLY A 125 -13.24 -4.67 -4.52
CA GLY A 125 -13.03 -6.04 -4.99
C GLY A 125 -14.30 -6.80 -5.41
N ASP A 126 -15.49 -6.24 -5.25
CA ASP A 126 -16.78 -6.94 -5.47
C ASP A 126 -16.91 -7.59 -6.85
N HIS A 127 -16.22 -7.05 -7.87
CA HIS A 127 -16.30 -7.51 -9.26
C HIS A 127 -15.07 -8.30 -9.73
N LYS A 128 -14.14 -8.64 -8.83
CA LYS A 128 -12.83 -9.25 -9.14
C LYS A 128 -12.06 -8.43 -10.19
N ALA A 129 -11.11 -9.06 -10.89
CA ALA A 129 -10.22 -8.41 -11.84
C ALA A 129 -9.51 -7.20 -11.21
N ILE A 130 -8.95 -7.44 -10.03
CA ILE A 130 -8.30 -6.42 -9.21
C ILE A 130 -6.95 -6.93 -8.71
N VAL A 131 -5.97 -6.04 -8.71
CA VAL A 131 -4.68 -6.21 -8.04
C VAL A 131 -4.60 -5.15 -6.95
N MET A 132 -4.59 -5.58 -5.69
CA MET A 132 -4.58 -4.69 -4.55
C MET A 132 -3.31 -4.89 -3.72
N ASP A 133 -2.53 -3.83 -3.51
CA ASP A 133 -1.32 -3.88 -2.69
C ASP A 133 -1.47 -3.17 -1.35
N GLY A 134 -0.92 -3.79 -0.30
CA GLY A 134 -1.13 -3.34 1.08
C GLY A 134 -0.26 -4.04 2.13
N ARG A 135 -0.86 -4.33 3.28
CA ARG A 135 -0.22 -4.98 4.44
C ARG A 135 -1.01 -6.18 4.96
N ASP A 136 -2.32 -6.14 4.81
CA ASP A 136 -3.27 -7.13 5.31
C ASP A 136 -4.36 -7.44 4.27
N ILE A 137 -4.02 -7.32 2.98
CA ILE A 137 -4.96 -7.57 1.88
C ILE A 137 -5.36 -9.04 1.86
N GLY A 138 -4.41 -9.97 1.85
CA GLY A 138 -4.66 -11.41 1.80
C GLY A 138 -5.12 -12.03 3.12
N THR A 139 -5.03 -11.29 4.23
CA THR A 139 -5.41 -11.77 5.57
C THR A 139 -6.73 -11.20 6.07
N VAL A 140 -7.07 -9.95 5.71
CA VAL A 140 -8.22 -9.23 6.27
C VAL A 140 -9.18 -8.72 5.19
N VAL A 141 -8.66 -8.11 4.12
CA VAL A 141 -9.48 -7.51 3.06
C VAL A 141 -10.09 -8.59 2.16
N PHE A 142 -9.23 -9.44 1.60
CA PHE A 142 -9.55 -10.53 0.67
C PHE A 142 -8.91 -11.84 1.16
N PRO A 143 -9.40 -12.41 2.29
CA PRO A 143 -8.95 -13.72 2.78
C PRO A 143 -9.25 -14.86 1.79
N ASP A 144 -10.14 -14.65 0.82
CA ASP A 144 -10.47 -15.61 -0.23
C ASP A 144 -9.89 -15.22 -1.61
N ALA A 145 -8.91 -14.31 -1.67
CA ALA A 145 -8.21 -13.97 -2.91
C ALA A 145 -7.58 -15.21 -3.55
N GLU A 146 -7.78 -15.41 -4.86
CA GLU A 146 -7.26 -16.60 -5.56
C GLU A 146 -5.73 -16.61 -5.69
N LEU A 147 -5.08 -15.44 -5.63
CA LEU A 147 -3.63 -15.35 -5.52
C LEU A 147 -3.26 -14.35 -4.42
N LYS A 148 -2.46 -14.82 -3.45
CA LYS A 148 -1.88 -14.01 -2.38
C LYS A 148 -0.37 -14.05 -2.47
N LEU A 149 0.24 -12.87 -2.49
CA LEU A 149 1.68 -12.70 -2.53
C LEU A 149 2.12 -11.95 -1.29
N PHE A 150 3.26 -12.34 -0.72
CA PHE A 150 3.90 -11.61 0.38
C PHE A 150 5.31 -11.20 -0.04
N MET A 151 5.51 -9.91 -0.27
CA MET A 151 6.76 -9.37 -0.76
C MET A 151 7.67 -8.91 0.37
N THR A 152 8.90 -9.38 0.34
CA THR A 152 9.94 -9.09 1.33
C THR A 152 11.21 -8.57 0.64
N ALA A 153 12.05 -7.86 1.40
CA ALA A 153 13.43 -7.53 1.07
C ALA A 153 14.12 -7.03 2.34
N SER A 154 15.45 -7.05 2.39
CA SER A 154 16.19 -6.53 3.55
C SER A 154 15.86 -5.05 3.84
N PRO A 155 15.84 -4.59 5.11
CA PRO A 155 15.65 -3.19 5.46
C PRO A 155 16.60 -2.24 4.72
N GLU A 156 17.85 -2.64 4.54
CA GLU A 156 18.89 -1.85 3.87
C GLU A 156 18.59 -1.67 2.39
N THR A 157 18.20 -2.75 1.69
CA THR A 157 17.80 -2.67 0.27
C THR A 157 16.58 -1.77 0.10
N ARG A 158 15.60 -1.88 1.00
CA ARG A 158 14.37 -1.08 0.97
C ARG A 158 14.64 0.39 1.27
N ALA A 159 15.53 0.67 2.23
CA ALA A 159 15.97 2.02 2.56
C ALA A 159 16.72 2.66 1.39
N GLN A 160 17.65 1.94 0.76
CA GLN A 160 18.40 2.42 -0.39
C GLN A 160 17.47 2.81 -1.55
N ARG A 161 16.54 1.92 -1.95
CA ARG A 161 15.54 2.19 -3.00
C ARG A 161 14.72 3.44 -2.69
N ARG A 162 14.27 3.57 -1.44
CA ARG A 162 13.45 4.71 -1.02
C ARG A 162 14.24 6.01 -0.98
N PHE A 163 15.49 5.96 -0.53
CA PHE A 163 16.40 7.11 -0.54
C PHE A 163 16.64 7.63 -1.95
N GLU A 164 16.89 6.74 -2.91
CA GLU A 164 17.02 7.08 -4.33
C GLU A 164 15.73 7.70 -4.90
N GLU A 165 14.56 7.10 -4.60
CA GLU A 165 13.26 7.63 -5.05
C GLU A 165 13.00 9.05 -4.54
N LEU A 166 13.28 9.32 -3.26
CA LEU A 166 13.08 10.62 -2.64
C LEU A 166 14.07 11.67 -3.18
N THR A 167 15.34 11.28 -3.34
CA THR A 167 16.39 12.15 -3.89
C THR A 167 16.11 12.51 -5.36
N ALA A 168 15.66 11.54 -6.17
CA ALA A 168 15.28 11.78 -7.56
C ALA A 168 14.10 12.76 -7.69
N LYS A 169 13.25 12.87 -6.65
CA LYS A 169 12.15 13.84 -6.55
C LYS A 169 12.58 15.18 -5.93
N GLY A 170 13.87 15.38 -5.67
CA GLY A 170 14.42 16.61 -5.12
C GLY A 170 14.19 16.79 -3.61
N GLN A 171 13.77 15.75 -2.89
CA GLN A 171 13.63 15.82 -1.43
C GLN A 171 15.00 15.75 -0.76
N GLN A 172 15.23 16.61 0.24
CA GLN A 172 16.44 16.60 1.05
C GLN A 172 16.25 15.64 2.23
N VAL A 173 16.77 14.43 2.10
CA VAL A 173 16.72 13.38 3.13
C VAL A 173 18.08 12.70 3.22
N THR A 174 18.38 12.08 4.35
CA THR A 174 19.56 11.23 4.52
C THR A 174 19.20 9.75 4.44
N TYR A 175 20.17 8.90 4.07
CA TYR A 175 19.98 7.44 4.08
C TYR A 175 19.57 6.94 5.48
N ASP A 176 20.21 7.44 6.54
CA ASP A 176 19.94 7.03 7.92
C ASP A 176 18.51 7.38 8.38
N GLU A 177 17.99 8.55 8.00
CA GLU A 177 16.59 8.92 8.26
C GLU A 177 15.62 7.98 7.55
N VAL A 178 15.93 7.59 6.30
CA VAL A 178 15.09 6.67 5.53
C VAL A 178 15.14 5.25 6.10
N LEU A 179 16.34 4.76 6.47
CA LEU A 179 16.50 3.45 7.09
C LEU A 179 15.75 3.37 8.42
N LYS A 180 15.89 4.38 9.26
CA LYS A 180 15.14 4.49 10.52
C LYS A 180 13.64 4.49 10.28
N ASN A 181 13.13 5.30 9.33
CA ASN A 181 11.71 5.31 8.99
C ASN A 181 11.22 3.93 8.55
N VAL A 182 11.98 3.23 7.71
CA VAL A 182 11.63 1.88 7.23
C VAL A 182 11.52 0.90 8.40
N GLN A 183 12.52 0.86 9.28
CA GLN A 183 12.54 -0.05 10.44
C GLN A 183 11.42 0.25 11.45
N GLU A 184 11.18 1.53 11.77
CA GLU A 184 10.11 1.94 12.69
C GLU A 184 8.74 1.54 12.14
N ARG A 185 8.51 1.75 10.83
CA ARG A 185 7.26 1.37 10.19
C ARG A 185 7.07 -0.14 10.15
N ASP A 186 8.12 -0.91 9.89
CA ASP A 186 8.01 -2.37 9.89
C ASP A 186 7.66 -2.89 11.29
N TYR A 187 8.27 -2.33 12.34
CA TYR A 187 7.94 -2.68 13.72
C TYR A 187 6.46 -2.38 14.02
N ILE A 188 6.00 -1.14 13.77
CA ILE A 188 4.61 -0.75 14.03
C ILE A 188 3.63 -1.58 13.19
N ASP A 189 3.90 -1.72 11.87
CA ASP A 189 3.01 -2.44 10.96
C ASP A 189 2.85 -3.91 11.38
N SER A 190 3.90 -4.55 11.93
CA SER A 190 3.88 -5.96 12.37
C SER A 190 3.40 -6.18 13.81
N HIS A 191 3.45 -5.17 14.68
CA HIS A 191 3.09 -5.29 16.11
C HIS A 191 1.77 -4.62 16.48
N ARG A 192 1.11 -3.91 15.56
CA ARG A 192 -0.22 -3.33 15.81
C ARG A 192 -1.24 -4.42 16.16
N GLU A 193 -2.14 -4.12 17.10
CA GLU A 193 -3.17 -5.07 17.55
C GLU A 193 -4.19 -5.37 16.44
N ASP A 194 -4.57 -4.35 15.67
CA ASP A 194 -5.55 -4.47 14.60
C ASP A 194 -4.87 -4.77 13.26
N SER A 195 -5.13 -5.98 12.75
CA SER A 195 -4.72 -6.44 11.42
C SER A 195 -3.20 -6.25 11.17
N PRO A 196 -2.33 -6.86 11.99
CA PRO A 196 -0.88 -6.73 11.83
C PRO A 196 -0.41 -7.23 10.46
N LEU A 197 0.70 -6.70 9.98
CA LEU A 197 1.41 -7.21 8.81
C LEU A 197 1.93 -8.61 9.14
N VAL A 198 1.19 -9.61 8.67
CA VAL A 198 1.54 -11.02 8.75
C VAL A 198 1.33 -11.66 7.38
N LYS A 199 2.17 -12.63 7.04
CA LYS A 199 1.98 -13.42 5.82
C LYS A 199 0.79 -14.35 6.04
N ALA A 200 -0.18 -14.35 5.12
CA ALA A 200 -1.26 -15.35 5.13
C ALA A 200 -0.68 -16.76 4.93
N ASP A 201 -1.29 -17.78 5.52
CA ASP A 201 -0.77 -19.16 5.47
C ASP A 201 -0.62 -19.70 4.04
N ASP A 202 -1.50 -19.26 3.14
CA ASP A 202 -1.55 -19.61 1.73
C ASP A 202 -0.87 -18.56 0.82
N ALA A 203 -0.25 -17.52 1.38
CA ALA A 203 0.47 -16.53 0.59
C ALA A 203 1.85 -17.03 0.15
N ILE A 204 2.16 -16.80 -1.13
CA ILE A 204 3.47 -17.13 -1.71
C ILE A 204 4.44 -16.00 -1.39
N GLU A 205 5.54 -16.33 -0.74
CA GLU A 205 6.57 -15.36 -0.39
C GLU A 205 7.50 -15.07 -1.58
N ILE A 206 7.71 -13.77 -1.85
CA ILE A 206 8.59 -13.28 -2.90
C ILE A 206 9.66 -12.38 -2.26
N ASP A 207 10.87 -12.92 -2.07
CA ASP A 207 12.03 -12.13 -1.69
C ASP A 207 12.56 -11.36 -2.90
N ASN A 208 12.44 -10.03 -2.82
CA ASN A 208 12.83 -9.10 -3.87
C ASN A 208 14.15 -8.38 -3.55
N SER A 209 15.04 -8.98 -2.74
CA SER A 209 16.34 -8.41 -2.41
C SER A 209 17.31 -8.43 -3.61
N HIS A 210 17.23 -9.48 -4.44
CA HIS A 210 18.19 -9.74 -5.51
C HIS A 210 17.56 -9.98 -6.89
N LEU A 211 16.24 -9.83 -7.01
CA LEU A 211 15.54 -9.95 -8.29
C LEU A 211 15.51 -8.59 -9.00
N THR A 212 15.68 -8.63 -10.32
CA THR A 212 15.33 -7.53 -11.21
C THR A 212 13.81 -7.37 -11.30
N ILE A 213 13.36 -6.23 -11.83
CA ILE A 213 11.92 -5.97 -12.02
C ILE A 213 11.33 -6.98 -13.00
N GLU A 214 12.08 -7.31 -14.06
CA GLU A 214 11.69 -8.24 -15.11
C GLU A 214 11.58 -9.68 -14.58
N GLU A 215 12.61 -10.18 -13.89
CA GLU A 215 12.60 -11.53 -13.29
C GLU A 215 11.48 -11.70 -12.26
N GLN A 216 11.25 -10.67 -11.44
CA GLN A 216 10.14 -10.64 -10.50
C GLN A 216 8.80 -10.76 -11.23
N PHE A 217 8.61 -9.95 -12.27
CA PHE A 217 7.36 -9.91 -13.02
C PHE A 217 7.08 -11.25 -13.71
N GLU A 218 8.07 -11.83 -14.39
CA GLU A 218 7.96 -13.13 -15.05
C GLU A 218 7.59 -14.24 -14.06
N LYS A 219 8.30 -14.29 -12.92
CA LYS A 219 8.03 -15.27 -11.86
C LYS A 219 6.59 -15.17 -11.35
N VAL A 220 6.10 -13.96 -11.10
CA VAL A 220 4.75 -13.75 -10.58
C VAL A 220 3.68 -14.00 -11.65
N MET A 221 3.96 -13.69 -12.92
CA MET A 221 3.03 -13.97 -14.01
C MET A 221 2.75 -15.46 -14.19
N LEU A 222 3.72 -16.34 -13.93
CA LEU A 222 3.49 -17.80 -13.91
C LEU A 222 2.48 -18.19 -12.82
N LEU A 223 2.62 -17.64 -11.61
CA LEU A 223 1.70 -17.88 -10.50
C LEU A 223 0.28 -17.37 -10.82
N VAL A 224 0.18 -16.24 -11.52
CA VAL A 224 -1.11 -15.69 -11.99
C VAL A 224 -1.79 -16.65 -12.96
N GLN A 225 -1.03 -17.22 -13.91
CA GLN A 225 -1.57 -18.17 -14.88
C GLN A 225 -2.08 -19.44 -14.20
N GLU A 226 -1.35 -19.96 -13.21
CA GLU A 226 -1.78 -21.12 -12.40
C GLU A 226 -3.05 -20.81 -11.62
N ALA A 227 -3.10 -19.67 -10.93
CA ALA A 227 -4.26 -19.25 -10.14
C ALA A 227 -5.52 -18.99 -10.99
N ALA A 228 -5.36 -18.50 -12.22
CA ALA A 228 -6.46 -18.23 -13.14
C ALA A 228 -7.02 -19.49 -13.85
N GLN A 229 -6.34 -20.64 -13.74
CA GLN A 229 -6.78 -21.93 -14.29
C GLN A 229 -7.62 -22.76 -13.30
N LEU A 230 -7.53 -22.46 -12.01
CA LEU A 230 -8.36 -23.02 -10.93
C LEU A 230 -9.72 -22.31 -10.88
#